data_AF-A0A1I2JYU9-F1
#
_entry.id   AF-A0A1I2JYU9-F1
#
_cell.length_a   1.000
_cell.length_b   1.000
_cell.length_c   1.000
_cell.angle_alpha   90.00
_cell.angle_beta   90.00
_cell.angle_gamma   90.00
#
_symmetry.space_group_name_H-M   'P 1'
#
loop_
_entity.id
_entity.type
_entity.pdbx_description
1 polymer ?
#
loop_
_entity_poly.entity_id
_entity_poly.type
_entity_poly.pdbx_seq_one_letter_code
_entity_poly.pdbx_strand_id
1 'polypeptide(L)'
;MEKIIGKRRKSIHSLRDMVNAILYLNYTGVQWRNLTYQNIAWQTVYYHFRQFKKCGIGEQLLDCLVVDVRLKKGKQASPSLLAIDSQSVKTVQFVS
;
A
#
# COMPACT_ATOMS: atom_id res chain seq x y z
N MET A 1 -13.09 5.55 -2.62
CA MET A 1 -11.97 5.77 -1.68
C MET A 1 -12.44 6.40 -0.36
N GLU A 2 -13.18 7.51 -0.35
CA GLU A 2 -13.60 8.17 0.91
C GLU A 2 -14.53 7.35 1.80
N LYS A 3 -15.38 6.48 1.23
CA LYS A 3 -16.24 5.55 1.97
C LYS A 3 -15.50 4.37 2.64
N ILE A 4 -14.21 4.18 2.36
CA ILE A 4 -13.45 3.00 2.82
C ILE A 4 -12.99 3.18 4.27
N ILE A 5 -12.71 4.42 4.68
CA ILE A 5 -12.27 4.74 6.03
C ILE A 5 -13.37 5.58 6.65
N GLY A 6 -14.14 5.01 7.57
CA GLY A 6 -15.19 5.70 8.31
C GLY A 6 -14.61 6.89 9.08
N LYS A 7 -14.54 8.06 8.44
CA LYS A 7 -14.02 9.28 9.04
C LYS A 7 -15.14 9.92 9.85
N ARG A 8 -15.01 9.90 11.18
CA ARG A 8 -15.83 10.73 12.09
C ARG A 8 -15.36 12.19 12.13
N ARG A 9 -14.15 12.49 11.61
CA ARG A 9 -13.53 13.81 11.62
C ARG A 9 -12.97 14.14 10.23
N LYS A 10 -13.13 15.40 9.81
CA LYS A 10 -12.54 15.91 8.56
C LYS A 10 -11.02 15.85 8.67
N SER A 11 -10.39 15.14 7.74
CA SER A 11 -8.94 15.05 7.63
C SER A 11 -8.39 16.28 6.94
N ILE A 12 -7.26 16.80 7.43
CA ILE A 12 -6.54 17.91 6.80
C ILE A 12 -5.91 17.45 5.48
N HIS A 13 -5.39 16.22 5.45
CA HIS A 13 -4.75 15.63 4.27
C HIS A 13 -5.73 14.80 3.44
N SER A 14 -5.54 14.78 2.12
CA SER A 14 -6.33 13.99 1.20
C SER A 14 -5.92 12.51 1.26
N LEU A 15 -6.78 11.61 0.76
CA LEU A 15 -6.39 10.20 0.64
C LEU A 15 -5.28 9.99 -0.39
N ARG A 16 -5.18 10.87 -1.40
CA ARG A 16 -4.08 10.83 -2.37
C ARG A 16 -2.76 11.12 -1.69
N ASP A 17 -2.70 12.05 -0.76
CA ASP A 17 -1.47 12.35 0.00
C ASP A 17 -1.04 11.15 0.85
N MET A 18 -1.99 10.42 1.44
CA MET A 18 -1.68 9.18 2.17
C MET A 18 -1.08 8.12 1.26
N VAL A 19 -1.68 7.89 0.09
CA VAL A 19 -1.17 6.93 -0.89
C VAL A 19 0.22 7.35 -1.38
N ASN A 20 0.41 8.63 -1.72
CA ASN A 20 1.71 9.13 -2.15
C ASN A 20 2.78 8.99 -1.06
N ALA A 21 2.44 9.26 0.20
CA ALA A 21 3.37 9.07 1.33
C ALA A 21 3.76 7.59 1.51
N ILE A 22 2.81 6.67 1.34
CA ILE A 22 3.08 5.22 1.35
C ILE A 22 3.99 4.82 0.20
N LEU A 23 3.74 5.34 -1.00
CA LEU A 23 4.60 5.10 -2.17
C LEU A 23 5.99 5.70 -1.99
N TYR A 24 6.10 6.86 -1.35
CA TYR A 24 7.38 7.47 -1.00
C TYR A 24 8.19 6.57 -0.05
N LEU A 25 7.56 6.01 0.99
CA LEU A 25 8.19 5.04 1.88
C LEU A 25 8.69 3.81 1.11
N ASN A 26 7.87 3.27 0.21
CA ASN A 26 8.24 2.11 -0.59
C ASN A 26 9.39 2.39 -1.56
N TYR A 27 9.38 3.55 -2.21
CA TYR A 27 10.40 3.95 -3.17
C TYR A 27 11.74 4.28 -2.51
N THR A 28 11.73 4.96 -1.36
CA THR A 28 12.95 5.41 -0.68
C THR A 28 13.52 4.40 0.30
N GLY A 29 12.69 3.49 0.82
CA GLY A 29 13.07 2.57 1.88
C GLY A 29 13.30 3.24 3.24
N VAL A 30 12.92 4.51 3.40
CA VAL A 30 13.09 5.23 4.67
C VAL A 30 12.25 4.58 5.78
N GLN A 31 12.78 4.56 7.00
CA GLN A 31 12.04 4.07 8.16
C GLN A 31 10.80 4.92 8.40
N TRP A 32 9.70 4.30 8.83
CA TRP A 32 8.43 4.99 9.13
C TRP A 32 8.59 6.23 10.01
N ARG A 33 9.42 6.15 11.05
CA ARG A 33 9.66 7.26 12.00
C ARG A 33 10.42 8.44 11.38
N ASN A 34 11.09 8.20 10.26
CA ASN A 34 11.88 9.18 9.54
C ASN A 34 11.15 9.68 8.28
N LEU A 35 9.83 9.48 8.19
CA LEU A 35 9.04 9.99 7.08
C LEU A 35 9.08 11.53 7.03
N THR A 36 9.54 12.08 5.91
CA THR A 36 9.62 13.53 5.66
C THR A 36 8.63 14.03 4.60
N TYR A 37 7.74 13.16 4.10
CA TYR A 37 6.81 13.51 3.04
C TYR A 37 5.81 14.58 3.47
N GLN A 38 5.92 15.78 2.89
CA GLN A 38 5.01 16.91 3.08
C GLN A 38 4.70 17.26 4.55
N ASN A 39 5.63 16.98 5.48
CA ASN A 39 5.44 17.16 6.92
C ASN A 39 4.20 16.43 7.49
N ILE A 40 3.74 15.36 6.84
CA ILE A 40 2.64 14.54 7.36
C ILE A 40 3.17 13.66 8.48
N ALA A 41 2.56 13.73 9.66
CA ALA A 41 2.92 12.86 10.78
C ALA A 41 2.84 11.38 10.38
N TRP A 42 3.92 10.63 10.61
CA TRP A 42 4.02 9.24 10.19
C TRP A 42 2.90 8.36 10.76
N GLN A 43 2.39 8.68 11.94
CA GLN A 43 1.27 7.98 12.59
C GLN A 43 0.00 8.08 11.74
N THR A 44 -0.24 9.22 11.10
CA THR A 44 -1.40 9.45 10.23
C THR A 44 -1.29 8.59 8.98
N VAL A 45 -0.13 8.58 8.34
CA VAL A 45 0.13 7.74 7.15
C VAL A 45 0.02 6.27 7.51
N TYR A 46 0.60 5.86 8.64
CA TYR A 46 0.54 4.49 9.14
C TYR A 46 -0.89 4.04 9.49
N TYR A 47 -1.70 4.92 10.08
CA TYR A 47 -3.12 4.66 10.32
C TYR A 47 -3.84 4.33 9.01
N HIS A 48 -3.67 5.16 7.98
CA HIS A 48 -4.27 4.96 6.67
C HIS A 48 -3.77 3.68 6.00
N PHE A 49 -2.46 3.43 6.03
CA PHE A 49 -1.86 2.18 5.55
C PHE A 49 -2.50 0.95 6.20
N ARG A 50 -2.64 0.96 7.54
CA ARG A 50 -3.26 -0.15 8.28
C ARG A 50 -4.72 -0.36 7.90
N GLN A 51 -5.48 0.71 7.68
CA GLN A 51 -6.87 0.60 7.21
C GLN A 51 -6.94 0.02 5.80
N PHE A 52 -6.10 0.51 4.86
CA PHE A 52 -6.06 -0.01 3.49
C PHE A 52 -5.71 -1.49 3.46
N LYS A 53 -4.72 -1.93 4.26
CA LYS A 53 -4.36 -3.33 4.43
C LYS A 53 -5.52 -4.15 4.99
N LYS A 54 -6.20 -3.65 6.03
CA LYS A 54 -7.35 -4.36 6.63
C LYS A 54 -8.51 -4.52 5.64
N CYS A 55 -8.73 -3.53 4.78
CA CYS A 55 -9.79 -3.52 3.78
C CYS A 55 -9.42 -4.23 2.47
N GLY A 56 -8.20 -4.75 2.32
CA GLY A 56 -7.76 -5.43 1.09
C GLY A 56 -7.59 -4.49 -0.12
N ILE A 57 -7.36 -3.19 0.12
CA ILE A 57 -7.34 -2.19 -0.96
C ILE A 57 -6.12 -2.33 -1.86
N GLY A 58 -4.99 -2.76 -1.28
CA GLY A 58 -3.77 -2.99 -2.07
C GLY A 58 -3.96 -4.16 -3.04
N GLU A 59 -4.58 -5.23 -2.57
CA GLU A 59 -4.90 -6.43 -3.33
C GLU A 59 -5.88 -6.11 -4.46
N GLN A 60 -6.98 -5.41 -4.17
CA GLN A 60 -7.94 -4.97 -5.19
C GLN A 60 -7.30 -4.08 -6.26
N LEU A 61 -6.43 -3.15 -5.84
CA LEU A 61 -5.73 -2.27 -6.78
C LEU A 61 -4.79 -3.09 -7.68
N LEU A 62 -4.04 -4.03 -7.09
CA LEU A 62 -3.12 -4.89 -7.83
C LEU A 62 -3.88 -5.76 -8.83
N ASP A 63 -5.01 -6.35 -8.45
CA ASP A 63 -5.84 -7.17 -9.32
C ASP A 63 -6.31 -6.39 -10.55
N CYS A 64 -6.79 -5.16 -10.36
CA CYS A 64 -7.17 -4.27 -11.47
C CYS A 64 -5.98 -3.95 -12.38
N LEU A 65 -4.83 -3.57 -11.80
CA LEU A 65 -3.63 -3.21 -12.56
C LEU A 65 -3.07 -4.40 -13.35
N VAL A 66 -3.12 -5.61 -12.79
CA VAL A 66 -2.70 -6.83 -13.48
C VAL A 66 -3.55 -7.06 -14.72
N VAL A 67 -4.88 -6.96 -14.62
CA VAL A 67 -5.78 -7.09 -15.78
C VAL A 67 -5.44 -6.05 -16.84
N ASP A 68 -5.32 -4.78 -16.45
CA ASP A 68 -5.02 -3.67 -17.38
C ASP A 68 -3.71 -3.89 -18.14
N VAL A 69 -2.65 -4.29 -17.44
CA VAL A 69 -1.33 -4.53 -18.05
C VAL A 69 -1.36 -5.75 -18.98
N ARG A 70 -2.14 -6.78 -18.64
CA ARG A 70 -2.28 -7.98 -19.49
C ARG A 70 -3.00 -7.67 -20.79
N LEU A 71 -4.13 -6.97 -20.72
CA LEU A 71 -4.90 -6.56 -21.89
C LEU A 71 -4.07 -5.66 -22.81
N LYS A 72 -3.31 -4.69 -22.25
CA LYS A 72 -2.38 -3.84 -23.02
C LYS A 72 -1.28 -4.63 -23.73
N LYS A 73 -0.92 -5.81 -23.22
CA LYS A 73 0.05 -6.73 -23.82
C LYS A 73 -0.59 -7.76 -24.77
N GLY A 74 -1.88 -7.61 -25.11
CA GLY A 74 -2.61 -8.54 -25.97
C GLY A 74 -2.88 -9.90 -25.34
N LYS A 75 -2.80 -10.02 -24.01
CA LYS A 75 -3.08 -11.25 -23.27
C LYS A 75 -4.51 -11.25 -22.72
N GLN A 76 -5.05 -12.45 -22.46
CA GLN A 76 -6.32 -12.62 -21.77
C GLN A 76 -6.30 -12.03 -20.35
N ALA A 77 -7.43 -11.50 -19.87
CA ALA A 77 -7.56 -10.86 -18.57
C ALA A 77 -7.15 -11.81 -17.43
N SER A 78 -7.63 -13.05 -17.44
CA SER A 78 -7.19 -14.09 -16.53
C SER A 78 -5.85 -14.70 -16.97
N PRO A 79 -4.96 -15.04 -16.02
CA PRO A 79 -3.75 -15.81 -16.31
C PRO A 79 -4.07 -17.26 -16.62
N SER A 80 -3.29 -17.88 -17.51
CA SER A 80 -3.34 -19.33 -17.78
C SER A 80 -2.50 -20.15 -16.80
N LEU A 81 -1.58 -19.53 -16.08
CA LEU A 81 -0.67 -20.16 -15.12
C LEU A 81 -0.58 -19.29 -13.86
N LEU A 82 -0.65 -19.94 -12.70
CA LEU A 82 -0.43 -19.33 -11.38
C LEU A 82 0.91 -19.83 -10.84
N ALA A 83 1.82 -18.89 -10.52
CA ALA A 83 3.04 -19.17 -9.79
C ALA A 83 2.90 -18.62 -8.37
N ILE A 84 3.04 -19.49 -7.37
CA ILE A 84 3.02 -19.11 -5.96
C ILE A 84 4.43 -19.27 -5.43
N ASP A 85 5.02 -18.16 -5.00
CA ASP A 85 6.30 -18.16 -4.29
C ASP A 85 6.06 -17.87 -2.80
N SER A 86 6.83 -18.54 -1.94
CA SER A 86 6.78 -18.34 -0.49
C SER A 86 8.17 -17.97 0.00
N GLN A 87 8.34 -16.73 0.45
CA GLN A 87 9.57 -16.26 1.04
C GLN A 87 9.45 -16.20 2.56
N SER A 88 10.41 -16.80 3.27
CA SER A 88 10.55 -16.63 4.71
C SER A 88 11.51 -15.49 5.02
N VAL A 89 11.20 -14.68 6.03
CA VAL A 89 12.11 -13.66 6.55
C VAL A 89 12.75 -14.22 7.81
N LYS A 90 14.09 -14.30 7.83
CA LYS A 90 14.83 -14.73 9.03
C LYS A 90 14.57 -13.72 10.16
N THR A 91 13.94 -14.17 11.23
CA THR A 91 13.80 -13.36 12.45
C THR A 91 15.16 -13.31 13.13
N VAL A 92 15.84 -12.16 13.08
CA VAL A 92 17.00 -11.91 13.93
C VAL A 92 16.49 -11.42 15.29
N GLN A 93 16.86 -12.12 16.36
CA GLN A 93 16.67 -11.60 17.71
C GLN A 93 17.71 -10.50 17.92
N PHE A 94 17.29 -9.24 17.83
CA PHE A 94 18.06 -8.17 18.45
C PHE A 94 17.89 -8.36 19.96
N VAL A 95 18.82 -9.09 20.58
CA VAL A 95 18.95 -9.10 22.04
C VAL A 95 19.31 -7.68 22.42
N SER A 96 18.38 -7.02 23.11
CA SER A 96 18.61 -5.73 23.76
C SER A 96 19.18 -5.94 25.16
#